data_AF-A0A519KCN5-F1
#
_entry.id   AF-A0A519KCN5-F1
#
_cell.length_a   1.000
_cell.length_b   1.000
_cell.length_c   1.000
_cell.angle_alpha   90.00
_cell.angle_beta   90.00
_cell.angle_gamma   90.00
#
_symmetry.space_group_name_H-M   'P 1'
#
loop_
_entity.id
_entity.type
_entity.pdbx_description
1 polymer ?
#
loop_
_entity_poly.entity_id
_entity_poly.type
_entity_poly.pdbx_seq_one_letter_code
_entity_poly.pdbx_strand_id
1 'polypeptide(L)'
;MIILQKFRTEINSFREEQAGKEQLGFNFFSIISDFYYRENFHSDILKSCLEIPEFFDAFIKLVKAESGGRPLFKFLNSSISREKHGRIDLCIIDEDSKNAIIIENKLNNAHDMPRQLPRYYESLTKKGYLVNKILYLSLTGKKYPLRHDWTDDDRRTLSNKISIMSSVRSQNLNLEEILEKALLSTSNIDYVVFFKQYKNLLNYLSRQETNNNIMDDFYSKIETSEDLNDLLALQKLIENLPKYRALRLRNHYLNSFAPFLEIAIWKDLVTYFDKFLIADSHFAIDILCLPQSYDVSFFDRKAETNNSSVLMNEKCNLGFQNREGSIRLHRVFDYPNQEKELYEFLDHVLVNLKVNTQNRT
;
A
#
# COMPACT_ATOMS: atom_id res chain seq x y z
N MET A 1 17.07 8.88 -19.46
CA MET A 1 16.88 7.43 -19.24
C MET A 1 17.57 6.92 -17.98
N ILE A 2 18.70 7.54 -17.57
CA ILE A 2 19.51 7.14 -16.40
C ILE A 2 18.73 7.27 -15.07
N ILE A 3 17.96 8.33 -14.87
CA ILE A 3 17.26 8.55 -13.59
C ILE A 3 16.17 7.52 -13.29
N LEU A 4 15.32 7.19 -14.26
CA LEU A 4 14.29 6.16 -14.09
C LEU A 4 14.91 4.77 -13.86
N GLN A 5 16.11 4.53 -14.40
CA GLN A 5 16.84 3.30 -14.15
C GLN A 5 17.45 3.26 -12.74
N LYS A 6 17.97 4.40 -12.25
CA LYS A 6 18.50 4.57 -10.89
C LYS A 6 17.45 4.29 -9.80
N PHE A 7 16.23 4.80 -9.99
CA PHE A 7 15.12 4.69 -9.02
C PHE A 7 14.11 3.57 -9.34
N ARG A 8 14.41 2.67 -10.28
CA ARG A 8 13.42 1.70 -10.80
C ARG A 8 12.86 0.78 -9.71
N THR A 9 13.71 0.32 -8.79
CA THR A 9 13.32 -0.59 -7.71
C THR A 9 12.32 0.09 -6.78
N GLU A 10 12.61 1.30 -6.32
CA GLU A 10 11.76 2.04 -5.38
C GLU A 10 10.44 2.44 -6.03
N ILE A 11 10.47 2.82 -7.32
CA ILE A 11 9.25 3.10 -8.10
C ILE A 11 8.34 1.86 -8.17
N ASN A 12 8.90 0.68 -8.41
CA ASN A 12 8.12 -0.55 -8.48
C ASN A 12 7.54 -0.93 -7.11
N SER A 13 8.37 -0.91 -6.05
CA SER A 13 7.91 -1.20 -4.69
C SER A 13 6.83 -0.23 -4.22
N PHE A 14 6.98 1.07 -4.53
CA PHE A 14 5.96 2.06 -4.21
C PHE A 14 4.65 1.80 -4.96
N ARG A 15 4.70 1.41 -6.23
CA ARG A 15 3.49 1.08 -7.02
C ARG A 15 2.73 -0.12 -6.47
N GLU A 16 3.45 -1.20 -6.13
CA GLU A 16 2.86 -2.39 -5.52
C GLU A 16 2.15 -2.05 -4.21
N GLU A 17 2.77 -1.21 -3.40
CA GLU A 17 2.20 -0.76 -2.12
C GLU A 17 0.99 0.17 -2.31
N GLN A 18 1.00 1.06 -3.30
CA GLN A 18 -0.17 1.89 -3.63
C GLN A 18 -1.36 1.06 -4.14
N ALA A 19 -1.11 -0.01 -4.91
CA ALA A 19 -2.16 -0.91 -5.38
C ALA A 19 -2.82 -1.71 -4.23
N GLY A 20 -2.08 -1.92 -3.13
CA GLY A 20 -2.55 -2.62 -1.92
C GLY A 20 -3.18 -1.73 -0.85
N LYS A 21 -3.53 -0.47 -1.15
CA LYS A 21 -4.14 0.48 -0.19
C LYS A 21 -5.55 0.04 0.24
N GLU A 22 -5.62 -0.91 1.15
CA GLU A 22 -6.78 -1.12 2.01
C GLU A 22 -6.60 -0.30 3.28
N GLN A 23 -7.61 0.51 3.61
CA GLN A 23 -7.70 1.11 4.94
C GLN A 23 -7.92 -0.03 5.95
N LEU A 24 -7.36 0.09 7.16
CA LEU A 24 -7.52 -0.91 8.23
C LEU A 24 -8.99 -1.27 8.50
N GLY A 25 -9.91 -0.35 8.22
CA GLY A 25 -11.34 -0.53 8.49
C GLY A 25 -11.64 -0.56 9.98
N PHE A 26 -12.70 -1.27 10.38
CA PHE A 26 -13.01 -1.46 11.79
C PHE A 26 -11.97 -2.38 12.44
N ASN A 27 -11.25 -1.84 13.43
CA ASN A 27 -10.31 -2.60 14.24
C ASN A 27 -10.34 -2.14 15.70
N PHE A 28 -10.72 -3.03 16.63
CA PHE A 28 -10.88 -2.63 18.02
C PHE A 28 -9.54 -2.35 18.70
N PHE A 29 -8.45 -3.00 18.29
CA PHE A 29 -7.12 -2.73 18.84
C PHE A 29 -6.65 -1.32 18.48
N SER A 30 -6.89 -0.85 17.25
CA SER A 30 -6.55 0.52 16.87
C SER A 30 -7.40 1.54 17.63
N ILE A 31 -8.70 1.29 17.79
CA ILE A 31 -9.62 2.17 18.54
C ILE A 31 -9.15 2.35 19.99
N ILE A 32 -8.70 1.28 20.65
CA ILE A 32 -8.23 1.37 22.03
C ILE A 32 -6.76 1.80 22.12
N SER A 33 -5.98 1.67 21.04
CA SER A 33 -4.53 1.89 21.09
C SER A 33 -4.14 3.29 21.59
N ASP A 34 -4.90 4.33 21.28
CA ASP A 34 -4.63 5.70 21.75
C ASP A 34 -4.70 5.83 23.28
N PHE A 35 -5.53 5.02 23.94
CA PHE A 35 -5.62 4.96 25.40
C PHE A 35 -4.56 4.05 26.03
N TYR A 36 -4.05 3.10 25.24
CA TYR A 36 -3.09 2.07 25.68
C TYR A 36 -1.71 2.24 25.05
N TYR A 37 -1.38 3.42 24.48
CA TYR A 37 -0.11 3.77 23.80
C TYR A 37 1.07 3.84 24.79
N ARG A 38 1.23 2.76 25.55
CA ARG A 38 2.36 2.42 26.37
C ARG A 38 3.22 1.49 25.53
N GLU A 39 4.53 1.62 25.71
CA GLU A 39 5.61 0.79 25.16
C GLU A 39 5.23 -0.71 25.05
N ASN A 40 4.39 -1.19 25.97
CA ASN A 40 4.04 -2.58 26.14
C ASN A 40 2.73 -3.07 25.48
N PHE A 41 1.98 -2.26 24.73
CA PHE A 41 0.66 -2.65 24.19
C PHE A 41 0.68 -3.97 23.40
N HIS A 42 1.58 -4.07 22.42
CA HIS A 42 1.71 -5.28 21.61
C HIS A 42 2.17 -6.49 22.42
N SER A 43 2.99 -6.27 23.45
CA SER A 43 3.41 -7.33 24.36
C SER A 43 2.23 -7.88 25.17
N ASP A 44 1.19 -7.07 25.45
CA ASP A 44 0.00 -7.50 26.21
C ASP A 44 -0.87 -8.37 25.31
N ILE A 45 -1.10 -7.93 24.07
CA ILE A 45 -1.84 -8.71 23.07
C ILE A 45 -1.14 -10.04 22.81
N LEU A 46 0.19 -10.01 22.61
CA LEU A 46 0.98 -11.21 22.39
C LEU A 46 0.97 -12.16 23.58
N LYS A 47 1.00 -11.64 24.82
CA LYS A 47 0.82 -12.47 26.01
C LYS A 47 -0.53 -13.19 25.97
N SER A 48 -1.61 -12.45 25.69
CA SER A 48 -2.94 -13.03 25.57
C SER A 48 -3.03 -14.06 24.44
N CYS A 49 -2.39 -13.83 23.29
CA CYS A 49 -2.27 -14.85 22.24
C CYS A 49 -1.57 -16.12 22.75
N LEU A 50 -0.42 -15.98 23.42
CA LEU A 50 0.36 -17.12 23.91
C LEU A 50 -0.36 -17.94 24.99
N GLU A 51 -1.32 -17.33 25.70
CA GLU A 51 -2.18 -18.04 26.67
C GLU A 51 -3.28 -18.87 25.99
N ILE A 52 -3.53 -18.68 24.68
CA ILE A 52 -4.47 -19.47 23.90
C ILE A 52 -3.76 -20.73 23.36
N PRO A 53 -4.24 -21.95 23.68
CA PRO A 53 -3.55 -23.20 23.32
C PRO A 53 -3.24 -23.37 21.84
N GLU A 54 -4.17 -23.02 20.94
CA GLU A 54 -4.02 -23.17 19.49
C GLU A 54 -2.90 -22.26 18.94
N PHE A 55 -2.80 -21.04 19.47
CA PHE A 55 -1.72 -20.13 19.11
C PHE A 55 -0.39 -20.57 19.71
N PHE A 56 -0.38 -20.99 20.98
CA PHE A 56 0.83 -21.48 21.63
C PHE A 56 1.42 -22.71 20.91
N ASP A 57 0.59 -23.68 20.53
CA ASP A 57 1.01 -24.86 19.79
C ASP A 57 1.58 -24.49 18.41
N ALA A 58 0.88 -23.61 17.67
CA ALA A 58 1.37 -23.08 16.40
C ALA A 58 2.72 -22.36 16.54
N PHE A 59 2.88 -21.55 17.59
CA PHE A 59 4.11 -20.83 17.91
C PHE A 59 5.26 -21.80 18.18
N ILE A 60 5.07 -22.77 19.08
CA ILE A 60 6.11 -23.74 19.45
C ILE A 60 6.51 -24.62 18.26
N LYS A 61 5.55 -25.05 17.44
CA LYS A 61 5.84 -25.82 16.21
C LYS A 61 6.73 -25.04 15.24
N LEU A 62 6.45 -23.76 15.05
CA LEU A 62 7.22 -22.91 14.14
C LEU A 62 8.64 -22.61 14.67
N VAL A 63 8.78 -22.31 15.96
CA VAL A 63 10.11 -22.13 16.58
C VAL A 63 10.95 -23.41 16.51
N LYS A 64 10.33 -24.59 16.69
CA LYS A 64 11.02 -25.89 16.54
C LYS A 64 11.50 -26.14 15.11
N ALA A 65 10.67 -25.84 14.12
CA ALA A 65 11.03 -26.01 12.72
C ALA A 65 12.23 -25.14 12.33
N GLU A 66 12.23 -23.87 12.76
CA GLU A 66 13.32 -22.93 12.52
C GLU A 66 14.65 -23.39 13.17
N SER A 67 14.57 -24.10 14.29
CA SER A 67 15.73 -24.67 14.97
C SER A 67 16.19 -26.04 14.43
N GLY A 68 15.80 -26.39 13.20
CA GLY A 68 16.24 -27.59 12.49
C GLY A 68 15.61 -28.89 13.00
N GLY A 69 14.41 -28.82 13.59
CA GLY A 69 13.66 -30.01 14.02
C GLY A 69 14.29 -30.79 15.17
N ARG A 70 15.39 -30.30 15.75
CA ARG A 70 15.95 -30.83 16.99
C ARG A 70 14.83 -30.86 18.04
N PRO A 71 14.75 -31.90 18.89
CA PRO A 71 13.73 -32.03 19.91
C PRO A 71 13.99 -30.93 20.94
N LEU A 72 13.55 -29.72 20.63
CA LEU A 72 14.03 -28.55 21.34
C LEU A 72 13.43 -28.66 22.74
N PHE A 73 12.12 -28.54 22.97
CA PHE A 73 11.61 -28.57 24.36
C PHE A 73 10.21 -29.15 24.48
N LYS A 74 9.92 -29.79 25.61
CA LYS A 74 8.58 -30.08 26.10
C LYS A 74 8.18 -28.94 27.03
N PHE A 75 7.33 -28.03 26.56
CA PHE A 75 6.66 -27.02 27.39
C PHE A 75 5.36 -27.64 27.87
N LEU A 76 5.44 -28.46 28.92
CA LEU A 76 4.26 -29.15 29.48
C LEU A 76 3.62 -28.30 30.58
N ASN A 77 4.44 -27.61 31.37
CA ASN A 77 4.04 -26.72 32.45
C ASN A 77 4.64 -25.33 32.21
N SER A 78 4.31 -24.76 31.05
CA SER A 78 4.81 -23.45 30.67
C SER A 78 4.06 -22.33 31.35
N SER A 79 4.79 -21.31 31.82
CA SER A 79 4.23 -20.03 32.21
C SER A 79 4.73 -18.92 31.29
N ILE A 80 3.85 -17.97 31.00
CA ILE A 80 4.14 -16.81 30.17
C ILE A 80 4.16 -15.60 31.08
N SER A 81 5.26 -14.84 31.04
CA SER A 81 5.43 -13.66 31.86
C SER A 81 5.90 -12.47 31.04
N ARG A 82 5.51 -11.29 31.52
CA ARG A 82 6.05 -9.99 31.09
C ARG A 82 6.84 -9.38 32.21
N GLU A 83 7.96 -8.76 31.88
CA GLU A 83 8.81 -7.93 32.73
C GLU A 83 9.36 -8.56 34.05
N LYS A 84 9.00 -9.81 34.38
CA LYS A 84 9.40 -10.48 35.64
C LYS A 84 10.88 -10.84 35.73
N HIS A 85 11.56 -11.06 34.60
CA HIS A 85 12.92 -11.62 34.55
C HIS A 85 13.96 -10.62 34.06
N GLY A 86 13.99 -9.43 34.65
CA GLY A 86 14.90 -8.36 34.23
C GLY A 86 14.30 -7.47 33.12
N ARG A 87 12.98 -7.21 33.20
CA ARG A 87 12.22 -6.41 32.22
C ARG A 87 12.19 -6.98 30.80
N ILE A 88 12.33 -8.30 30.67
CA ILE A 88 12.09 -9.00 29.40
C ILE A 88 10.64 -8.74 28.96
N ASP A 89 10.43 -8.26 27.73
CA ASP A 89 9.11 -7.96 27.20
C ASP A 89 8.19 -9.16 27.35
N LEU A 90 8.61 -10.32 26.83
CA LEU A 90 7.89 -11.58 26.95
C LEU A 90 8.85 -12.75 27.16
N CYS A 91 8.52 -13.59 28.14
CA CYS A 91 9.29 -14.78 28.45
C CYS A 91 8.37 -15.99 28.67
N ILE A 92 8.68 -17.08 27.97
CA ILE A 92 8.04 -18.38 28.13
C ILE A 92 9.04 -19.26 28.87
N ILE A 93 8.68 -19.74 30.05
CA ILE A 93 9.50 -20.66 30.83
C ILE A 93 8.73 -21.94 31.12
N ASP A 94 9.42 -23.07 31.11
CA ASP A 94 8.91 -24.35 31.62
C ASP A 94 9.65 -24.66 32.92
N GLU A 95 8.90 -24.81 34.01
CA GLU A 95 9.51 -24.98 35.33
C GLU A 95 10.16 -26.36 35.53
N ASP A 96 9.62 -27.39 34.89
CA ASP A 96 10.09 -28.77 35.07
C ASP A 96 11.38 -29.02 34.28
N SER A 97 11.38 -28.64 33.01
CA SER A 97 12.52 -28.83 32.11
C SER A 97 13.52 -27.68 32.16
N LYS A 98 13.21 -26.61 32.90
CA LYS A 98 14.02 -25.38 33.01
C LYS A 98 14.37 -24.76 31.66
N ASN A 99 13.48 -24.90 30.69
CA ASN A 99 13.64 -24.33 29.36
C ASN A 99 13.03 -22.94 29.27
N ALA A 100 13.66 -22.04 28.52
CA ALA A 100 13.17 -20.68 28.32
C ALA A 100 13.25 -20.21 26.86
N ILE A 101 12.24 -19.44 26.45
CA ILE A 101 12.24 -18.65 25.22
C ILE A 101 12.06 -17.18 25.61
N ILE A 102 12.89 -16.33 25.03
CA ILE A 102 12.81 -14.87 25.16
C ILE A 102 12.17 -14.34 23.88
N ILE A 103 11.24 -13.40 24.00
CA ILE A 103 10.68 -12.64 22.88
C ILE A 103 10.92 -11.16 23.19
N GLU A 104 11.77 -10.52 22.38
CA GLU A 104 11.99 -9.08 22.38
C GLU A 104 11.04 -8.46 21.36
N ASN A 105 10.16 -7.57 21.79
CA ASN A 105 9.11 -7.00 20.96
C ASN A 105 9.47 -5.58 20.49
N LYS A 106 9.75 -5.44 19.20
CA LYS A 106 10.01 -4.16 18.53
C LYS A 106 8.92 -3.78 17.53
N LEU A 107 7.69 -4.27 17.70
CA LEU A 107 6.56 -3.91 16.82
C LEU A 107 6.25 -2.41 16.81
N ASN A 108 6.52 -1.70 17.92
CA ASN A 108 6.40 -0.23 18.02
C ASN A 108 7.69 0.51 17.61
N ASN A 109 8.63 -0.15 16.95
CA ASN A 109 9.94 0.40 16.60
C ASN A 109 10.75 0.96 17.79
N ALA A 110 10.51 0.46 19.01
CA ALA A 110 11.25 0.88 20.20
C ALA A 110 12.77 0.75 20.03
N HIS A 111 13.53 1.71 20.57
CA HIS A 111 14.99 1.69 20.49
C HIS A 111 15.57 0.49 21.28
N ASP A 112 16.75 0.03 20.88
CA ASP A 112 17.48 -1.00 21.64
C ASP A 112 18.14 -0.38 22.86
N MET A 113 18.02 -1.07 23.99
CA MET A 113 18.74 -0.71 25.20
C MET A 113 20.16 -1.30 25.20
N PRO A 114 21.14 -0.66 25.84
CA PRO A 114 22.50 -1.20 25.92
C PRO A 114 22.54 -2.63 26.49
N ARG A 115 23.26 -3.55 25.83
CA ARG A 115 23.41 -4.98 26.15
C ARG A 115 22.08 -5.63 26.57
N GLN A 116 20.95 -5.27 25.94
CA GLN A 116 19.63 -5.73 26.36
C GLN A 116 19.50 -7.26 26.33
N LEU A 117 19.75 -7.88 25.17
CA LEU A 117 19.64 -9.34 25.02
C LEU A 117 20.67 -10.12 25.87
N PRO A 118 21.96 -9.70 25.96
CA PRO A 118 22.89 -10.28 26.93
C PRO A 118 22.39 -10.28 28.37
N ARG A 119 21.89 -9.12 28.86
CA ARG A 119 21.35 -9.02 30.22
C ARG A 119 20.18 -9.97 30.45
N TYR A 120 19.30 -10.13 29.48
CA TYR A 120 18.16 -11.03 29.57
C TYR A 120 18.58 -12.49 29.61
N TYR A 121 19.54 -12.87 28.76
CA TYR A 121 20.13 -14.19 28.76
C TYR A 121 20.80 -14.51 30.10
N GLU A 122 21.67 -13.63 30.60
CA GLU A 122 22.34 -13.79 31.89
C GLU A 122 21.34 -13.89 33.07
N SER A 123 20.28 -13.09 33.06
CA SER A 123 19.23 -13.08 34.09
C SER A 123 18.56 -14.45 34.24
N LEU A 124 18.28 -15.12 33.12
CA LEU A 124 17.65 -16.44 33.11
C LEU A 124 18.64 -17.57 33.40
N THR A 125 19.85 -17.51 32.87
CA THR A 125 20.87 -18.55 33.14
C THR A 125 21.32 -18.54 34.60
N LYS A 126 21.45 -17.36 35.23
CA LYS A 126 21.71 -17.24 36.69
C LYS A 126 20.61 -17.88 37.55
N LYS A 127 19.38 -17.97 37.02
CA LYS A 127 18.24 -18.65 37.66
C LYS A 127 18.13 -20.14 37.31
N GLY A 128 19.10 -20.68 36.56
CA GLY A 128 19.16 -22.08 36.17
C GLY A 128 18.36 -22.46 34.92
N TYR A 129 17.84 -21.48 34.17
CA TYR A 129 17.12 -21.78 32.92
C TYR A 129 18.07 -21.88 31.73
N LEU A 130 17.80 -22.86 30.86
CA LEU A 130 18.38 -22.96 29.54
C LEU A 130 17.62 -22.06 28.57
N VAL A 131 18.23 -20.95 28.17
CA VAL A 131 17.67 -20.08 27.13
C VAL A 131 17.92 -20.70 25.77
N ASN A 132 16.83 -21.10 25.15
CA ASN A 132 16.85 -21.89 23.94
C ASN A 132 16.81 -21.06 22.67
N LYS A 133 15.94 -20.06 22.70
CA LYS A 133 15.75 -19.15 21.59
C LYS A 133 15.45 -17.75 22.11
N ILE A 134 15.93 -16.77 21.36
CA ILE A 134 15.62 -15.35 21.52
C ILE A 134 14.99 -14.91 20.21
N LEU A 135 13.70 -14.60 20.22
CA LEU A 135 12.99 -14.09 19.05
C LEU A 135 13.01 -12.56 19.10
N TYR A 136 13.63 -11.94 18.11
CA TYR A 136 13.65 -10.48 17.96
C TYR A 136 12.56 -10.09 16.95
N LEU A 137 11.39 -9.69 17.46
CA LEU A 137 10.17 -9.47 16.69
C LEU A 137 10.09 -8.01 16.23
N SER A 138 10.04 -7.79 14.91
CA SER A 138 9.82 -6.47 14.30
C SER A 138 8.72 -6.53 13.25
N LEU A 139 8.20 -5.38 12.80
CA LEU A 139 7.12 -5.36 11.80
C LEU A 139 7.53 -6.03 10.48
N THR A 140 8.73 -5.68 9.97
CA THR A 140 9.18 -6.10 8.63
C THR A 140 10.23 -7.20 8.66
N GLY A 141 10.82 -7.52 9.82
CA GLY A 141 11.95 -8.43 9.92
C GLY A 141 13.29 -7.84 9.44
N LYS A 142 13.34 -6.54 9.10
CA LYS A 142 14.58 -5.85 8.70
C LYS A 142 15.34 -5.24 9.87
N LYS A 143 14.73 -5.15 11.06
CA LYS A 143 15.38 -4.62 12.27
C LYS A 143 16.17 -5.71 12.98
N TYR A 144 17.43 -5.41 13.29
CA TYR A 144 18.34 -6.30 14.00
C TYR A 144 18.75 -5.68 15.34
N PRO A 145 19.04 -6.51 16.36
CA PRO A 145 19.52 -6.00 17.63
C PRO A 145 20.87 -5.31 17.45
N LEU A 146 21.04 -4.13 18.02
CA LEU A 146 22.32 -3.45 18.13
C LEU A 146 23.29 -4.28 18.99
N ARG A 147 24.51 -4.48 18.48
CA ARG A 147 25.56 -5.31 19.11
C ARG A 147 26.87 -4.58 19.39
N HIS A 148 26.91 -3.26 19.17
CA HIS A 148 28.15 -2.48 19.25
C HIS A 148 28.78 -2.50 20.65
N ASP A 149 27.95 -2.66 21.67
CA ASP A 149 28.32 -2.71 23.09
C ASP A 149 28.39 -4.13 23.66
N TRP A 150 28.30 -5.16 22.80
CA TRP A 150 28.42 -6.56 23.20
C TRP A 150 29.88 -7.00 23.21
N THR A 151 30.24 -7.74 24.24
CA THR A 151 31.55 -8.42 24.32
C THR A 151 31.65 -9.54 23.29
N ASP A 152 32.87 -10.02 23.01
CA ASP A 152 33.06 -11.19 22.14
C ASP A 152 32.37 -12.45 22.67
N ASP A 153 32.30 -12.58 24.00
CA ASP A 153 31.59 -13.68 24.65
C ASP A 153 30.07 -13.58 24.46
N ASP A 154 29.49 -12.38 24.62
CA ASP A 154 28.07 -12.13 24.34
C ASP A 154 27.74 -12.54 22.90
N ARG A 155 28.56 -12.10 21.94
CA ARG A 155 28.37 -12.38 20.51
C ARG A 155 28.42 -13.88 20.21
N ARG A 156 29.42 -14.58 20.75
CA ARG A 156 29.58 -16.02 20.58
C ARG A 156 28.44 -16.81 21.21
N THR A 157 28.02 -16.43 22.41
CA THR A 157 26.98 -17.14 23.17
C THR A 157 25.60 -16.98 22.55
N LEU A 158 25.30 -15.80 22.01
CA LEU A 158 23.97 -15.47 21.48
C LEU A 158 23.81 -15.70 19.98
N SER A 159 24.91 -15.84 19.20
CA SER A 159 24.85 -15.90 17.73
C SER A 159 23.87 -16.94 17.19
N ASN A 160 23.78 -18.11 17.84
CA ASN A 160 22.94 -19.22 17.40
C ASN A 160 21.58 -19.29 18.12
N LYS A 161 21.33 -18.37 19.07
CA LYS A 161 20.09 -18.31 19.85
C LYS A 161 19.12 -17.28 19.32
N ILE A 162 19.63 -16.21 18.72
CA ILE A 162 18.81 -15.10 18.20
C ILE A 162 18.28 -15.45 16.82
N SER A 163 16.96 -15.34 16.67
CA SER A 163 16.31 -15.34 15.36
C SER A 163 15.47 -14.09 15.17
N ILE A 164 15.58 -13.53 13.97
CA ILE A 164 14.78 -12.39 13.56
C ILE A 164 13.40 -12.90 13.15
N MET A 165 12.37 -12.24 13.66
CA MET A 165 10.99 -12.57 13.40
C MET A 165 10.26 -11.34 12.84
N SER A 166 9.51 -11.50 11.75
CA SER A 166 8.64 -10.45 11.21
C SER A 166 7.21 -10.56 11.74
N SER A 167 6.45 -9.47 11.75
CA SER A 167 5.02 -9.55 12.07
C SER A 167 4.21 -10.16 10.93
N VAL A 168 4.59 -9.85 9.68
CA VAL A 168 3.94 -10.32 8.46
C VAL A 168 4.80 -11.32 7.70
N ARG A 169 4.21 -12.04 6.75
CA ARG A 169 4.92 -13.03 5.92
C ARG A 169 6.18 -12.42 5.29
N SER A 170 7.32 -13.01 5.62
CA SER A 170 8.65 -12.68 5.08
C SER A 170 9.42 -13.97 4.79
N GLN A 171 10.68 -13.87 4.36
CA GLN A 171 11.54 -15.04 4.18
C GLN A 171 11.88 -15.76 5.51
N ASN A 172 11.63 -15.11 6.65
CA ASN A 172 11.95 -15.60 7.99
C ASN A 172 10.71 -16.07 8.77
N LEU A 173 10.93 -16.56 10.00
CA LEU A 173 9.87 -16.82 10.98
C LEU A 173 8.96 -15.58 11.10
N ASN A 174 7.64 -15.78 11.05
CA ASN A 174 6.71 -14.66 11.10
C ASN A 174 5.46 -14.93 11.95
N LEU A 175 4.93 -13.86 12.54
CA LEU A 175 3.79 -13.90 13.45
C LEU A 175 2.47 -14.16 12.70
N GLU A 176 2.34 -13.66 11.48
CA GLU A 176 1.17 -13.87 10.63
C GLU A 176 0.91 -15.35 10.37
N GLU A 177 1.94 -16.15 10.07
CA GLU A 177 1.79 -17.59 9.87
C GLU A 177 1.34 -18.32 11.15
N ILE A 178 1.80 -17.86 12.32
CA ILE A 178 1.34 -18.39 13.62
C ILE A 178 -0.15 -18.08 13.81
N LEU A 179 -0.55 -16.83 13.55
CA LEU A 179 -1.95 -16.40 13.62
C LEU A 179 -2.83 -17.19 12.63
N GLU A 180 -2.36 -17.41 11.40
CA GLU A 180 -3.06 -18.20 10.38
C GLU A 180 -3.27 -19.65 10.83
N LYS A 181 -2.22 -20.29 11.37
CA LYS A 181 -2.31 -21.67 11.87
C LYS A 181 -3.25 -21.76 13.08
N ALA A 182 -3.19 -20.78 13.99
CA ALA A 182 -4.09 -20.71 15.14
C ALA A 182 -5.56 -20.55 14.68
N LEU A 183 -5.80 -19.66 13.71
CA LEU A 183 -7.11 -19.42 13.11
C LEU A 183 -7.72 -20.66 12.46
N LEU A 184 -6.91 -21.48 11.79
CA LEU A 184 -7.35 -22.73 11.16
C LEU A 184 -7.63 -23.84 12.19
N SER A 185 -7.04 -23.74 13.38
CA SER A 185 -7.08 -24.80 14.39
C SER A 185 -8.17 -24.57 15.44
N THR A 186 -8.62 -23.33 15.64
CA THR A 186 -9.61 -23.00 16.66
C THR A 186 -11.04 -22.97 16.11
N SER A 187 -11.99 -23.46 16.90
CA SER A 187 -13.44 -23.31 16.65
C SER A 187 -14.09 -22.23 17.53
N ASN A 188 -13.32 -21.61 18.44
CA ASN A 188 -13.83 -20.56 19.31
C ASN A 188 -13.93 -19.24 18.55
N ILE A 189 -15.16 -18.72 18.41
CA ILE A 189 -15.44 -17.50 17.65
C ILE A 189 -14.72 -16.27 18.22
N ASP A 190 -14.56 -16.18 19.54
CA ASP A 190 -13.88 -15.04 20.17
C ASP A 190 -12.40 -15.03 19.81
N TYR A 191 -11.77 -16.20 19.78
CA TYR A 191 -10.38 -16.34 19.34
C TYR A 191 -10.23 -16.05 17.84
N VAL A 192 -11.20 -16.50 17.02
CA VAL A 192 -11.22 -16.17 15.59
C VAL A 192 -11.26 -14.65 15.37
N VAL A 193 -12.15 -13.95 16.08
CA VAL A 193 -12.27 -12.49 15.98
C VAL A 193 -10.99 -11.82 16.48
N PHE A 194 -10.47 -12.24 17.64
CA PHE A 194 -9.26 -11.68 18.24
C PHE A 194 -8.04 -11.81 17.31
N PHE A 195 -7.77 -13.01 16.79
CA PHE A 195 -6.64 -13.24 15.90
C PHE A 195 -6.79 -12.51 14.55
N LYS A 196 -8.00 -12.48 13.97
CA LYS A 196 -8.24 -11.71 12.73
C LYS A 196 -7.98 -10.23 12.94
N GLN A 197 -8.48 -9.66 14.03
CA GLN A 197 -8.31 -8.24 14.33
C GLN A 197 -6.85 -7.91 14.61
N TYR A 198 -6.11 -8.78 15.30
CA TYR A 198 -4.69 -8.54 15.52
C TYR A 198 -3.86 -8.69 14.24
N LYS A 199 -4.14 -9.73 13.43
CA LYS A 199 -3.52 -9.92 12.11
C LYS A 199 -3.72 -8.69 11.21
N ASN A 200 -4.95 -8.19 11.12
CA ASN A 200 -5.26 -7.02 10.29
C ASN A 200 -4.49 -5.77 10.75
N LEU A 201 -4.39 -5.55 12.08
CA LEU A 201 -3.59 -4.46 12.63
C LEU A 201 -2.11 -4.61 12.26
N LEU A 202 -1.52 -5.80 12.43
CA LEU A 202 -0.11 -6.05 12.09
C LEU A 202 0.16 -5.85 10.59
N ASN A 203 -0.75 -6.29 9.73
CA ASN A 203 -0.64 -6.11 8.28
C ASN A 203 -0.68 -4.62 7.92
N TYR A 204 -1.59 -3.86 8.53
CA TYR A 204 -1.66 -2.42 8.35
C TYR A 204 -0.39 -1.71 8.83
N LEU A 205 0.09 -2.00 10.04
CA LEU A 205 1.29 -1.37 10.60
C LEU A 205 2.56 -1.72 9.80
N SER A 206 2.70 -2.97 9.36
CA SER A 206 3.85 -3.40 8.57
C SER A 206 3.89 -2.76 7.18
N ARG A 207 2.72 -2.51 6.57
CA ARG A 207 2.59 -1.71 5.34
C ARG A 207 3.05 -0.27 5.52
N GLN A 208 2.63 0.39 6.61
CA GLN A 208 3.11 1.75 6.93
C GLN A 208 4.64 1.80 7.10
N GLU A 209 5.20 0.84 7.83
CA GLU A 209 6.66 0.74 8.01
C GLU A 209 7.38 0.43 6.69
N THR A 210 6.79 -0.40 5.83
CA THR A 210 7.34 -0.70 4.50
C THR A 210 7.37 0.54 3.61
N ASN A 211 6.33 1.37 3.64
CA ASN A 211 6.33 2.67 2.94
C ASN A 211 7.47 3.58 3.42
N ASN A 212 7.72 3.64 4.73
CA ASN A 212 8.85 4.41 5.27
C ASN A 212 10.19 3.86 4.76
N ASN A 213 10.37 2.54 4.78
CA ASN A 213 11.59 1.92 4.26
C ASN A 213 11.80 2.20 2.76
N ILE A 214 10.74 2.17 1.94
CA ILE A 214 10.82 2.53 0.51
C ILE A 214 11.24 4.00 0.36
N MET A 215 10.73 4.90 1.21
CA MET A 215 11.10 6.30 1.21
C MET A 215 12.53 6.54 1.67
N ASP A 216 13.02 5.80 2.67
CA ASP A 216 14.41 5.87 3.13
C ASP A 216 15.36 5.37 2.03
N ASP A 217 15.02 4.25 1.38
CA ASP A 217 15.78 3.73 0.23
C ASP A 217 15.79 4.75 -0.92
N PHE A 218 14.65 5.37 -1.22
CA PHE A 218 14.55 6.43 -2.23
C PHE A 218 15.39 7.65 -1.86
N TYR A 219 15.31 8.12 -0.61
CA TYR A 219 16.06 9.26 -0.09
C TYR A 219 17.57 9.02 -0.15
N SER A 220 18.02 7.84 0.28
CA SER A 220 19.45 7.48 0.31
C SER A 220 20.11 7.50 -1.09
N LYS A 221 19.32 7.26 -2.15
CA LYS A 221 19.78 7.31 -3.55
C LYS A 221 19.88 8.72 -4.12
N ILE A 222 19.34 9.73 -3.43
CA ILE A 222 19.51 11.14 -3.79
C ILE A 222 20.82 11.60 -3.17
N GLU A 223 21.91 11.40 -3.90
CA GLU A 223 23.28 11.65 -3.42
C GLU A 223 23.74 13.07 -3.75
N THR A 224 23.17 13.67 -4.81
CA THR A 224 23.60 14.97 -5.35
C THR A 224 22.44 15.95 -5.53
N SER A 225 22.75 17.23 -5.62
CA SER A 225 21.76 18.26 -6.03
C SER A 225 21.27 18.04 -7.46
N GLU A 226 22.08 17.44 -8.33
CA GLU A 226 21.70 17.12 -9.71
C GLU A 226 20.61 16.05 -9.76
N ASP A 227 20.72 14.99 -8.94
CA ASP A 227 19.67 13.97 -8.80
C ASP A 227 18.32 14.60 -8.42
N LEU A 228 18.33 15.50 -7.43
CA LEU A 228 17.12 16.19 -6.98
C LEU A 228 16.55 17.10 -8.08
N ASN A 229 17.41 17.85 -8.78
CA ASN A 229 16.98 18.72 -9.87
C ASN A 229 16.35 17.93 -11.03
N ASP A 230 16.91 16.77 -11.37
CA ASP A 230 16.36 15.88 -12.40
C ASP A 230 14.99 15.31 -11.98
N LEU A 231 14.82 14.92 -10.70
CA LEU A 231 13.52 14.47 -10.17
C LEU A 231 12.47 15.60 -10.24
N LEU A 232 12.85 16.82 -9.86
CA LEU A 232 11.98 18.00 -9.96
C LEU A 232 11.64 18.35 -11.41
N ALA A 233 12.59 18.19 -12.34
CA ALA A 233 12.34 18.37 -13.76
C ALA A 233 11.37 17.30 -14.28
N LEU A 234 11.54 16.04 -13.89
CA LEU A 234 10.63 14.95 -14.23
C LEU A 234 9.21 15.21 -13.69
N GLN A 235 9.08 15.66 -12.45
CA GLN A 235 7.80 16.06 -11.87
C GLN A 235 7.11 17.13 -12.73
N LYS A 236 7.83 18.20 -13.10
CA LYS A 236 7.31 19.27 -13.96
C LYS A 236 6.91 18.77 -15.36
N LEU A 237 7.65 17.82 -15.93
CA LEU A 237 7.28 17.20 -17.21
C LEU A 237 5.96 16.43 -17.09
N ILE A 238 5.78 15.65 -16.01
CA ILE A 238 4.54 14.90 -15.74
C ILE A 238 3.36 15.87 -15.52
N GLU A 239 3.54 16.94 -14.75
CA GLU A 239 2.52 17.96 -14.50
C GLU A 239 2.09 18.70 -15.78
N ASN A 240 3.02 18.93 -16.72
CA ASN A 240 2.73 19.61 -17.98
C ASN A 240 2.23 18.68 -19.09
N LEU A 241 2.32 17.36 -18.91
CA LEU A 241 1.94 16.39 -19.93
C LEU A 241 0.47 16.53 -20.38
N PRO A 242 -0.52 16.70 -19.48
CA PRO A 242 -1.91 16.92 -19.91
C PRO A 242 -2.09 18.19 -20.73
N LYS A 243 -1.36 19.26 -20.41
CA LYS A 243 -1.41 20.53 -21.17
C LYS A 243 -0.87 20.37 -22.57
N TYR A 244 0.26 19.66 -22.69
CA TYR A 244 0.85 19.36 -23.98
C TYR A 244 -0.05 18.45 -24.83
N ARG A 245 -0.74 17.50 -24.20
CA ARG A 245 -1.74 16.64 -24.87
C ARG A 245 -2.92 17.45 -25.42
N ALA A 246 -3.45 18.41 -24.67
CA ALA A 246 -4.46 19.33 -25.17
C ALA A 246 -3.95 20.14 -26.39
N LEU A 247 -2.73 20.67 -26.31
CA LEU A 247 -2.11 21.36 -27.45
C LEU A 247 -1.98 20.45 -28.69
N ARG A 248 -1.55 19.20 -28.51
CA ARG A 248 -1.46 18.23 -29.61
C ARG A 248 -2.81 17.94 -30.25
N LEU A 249 -3.86 17.74 -29.45
CA LEU A 249 -5.22 17.52 -29.94
C LEU A 249 -5.71 18.71 -30.78
N ARG A 250 -5.61 19.93 -30.25
CA ARG A 250 -5.98 21.14 -31.00
C ARG A 250 -5.23 21.23 -32.32
N ASN A 251 -3.91 21.02 -32.30
CA ASN A 251 -3.08 21.15 -33.50
C ASN A 251 -3.39 20.06 -34.54
N HIS A 252 -3.73 18.85 -34.10
CA HIS A 252 -4.17 17.77 -34.98
C HIS A 252 -5.44 18.15 -35.76
N TYR A 253 -6.41 18.76 -35.08
CA TYR A 253 -7.72 19.10 -35.65
C TYR A 253 -7.82 20.51 -36.23
N LEU A 254 -6.75 21.32 -36.21
CA LEU A 254 -6.77 22.74 -36.60
C LEU A 254 -7.34 23.00 -38.00
N ASN A 255 -7.30 22.02 -38.90
CA ASN A 255 -7.81 22.13 -40.27
C ASN A 255 -8.93 21.13 -40.59
N SER A 256 -9.43 20.39 -39.59
CA SER A 256 -10.38 19.28 -39.76
C SER A 256 -11.48 19.25 -38.69
N PHE A 257 -11.81 20.40 -38.10
CA PHE A 257 -12.77 20.50 -37.00
C PHE A 257 -14.22 20.75 -37.44
N ALA A 258 -14.52 20.79 -38.74
CA ALA A 258 -15.89 20.90 -39.24
C ALA A 258 -16.76 19.72 -38.75
N PRO A 259 -18.04 19.93 -38.40
CA PRO A 259 -18.86 21.11 -38.70
C PRO A 259 -18.80 22.24 -37.66
N PHE A 260 -17.92 22.15 -36.65
CA PHE A 260 -17.66 23.25 -35.73
C PHE A 260 -16.96 24.41 -36.44
N LEU A 261 -17.10 25.63 -35.91
CA LEU A 261 -16.48 26.83 -36.46
C LEU A 261 -15.33 27.35 -35.60
N GLU A 262 -15.07 26.70 -34.47
CA GLU A 262 -13.97 27.05 -33.59
C GLU A 262 -13.36 25.80 -32.95
N ILE A 263 -12.03 25.81 -32.84
CA ILE A 263 -11.28 24.91 -31.99
C ILE A 263 -10.23 25.68 -31.19
N ALA A 264 -10.24 25.52 -29.87
CA ALA A 264 -9.35 26.26 -28.97
C ALA A 264 -9.07 25.47 -27.69
N ILE A 265 -8.21 26.03 -26.83
CA ILE A 265 -7.85 25.45 -25.55
C ILE A 265 -8.38 26.33 -24.43
N TRP A 266 -9.08 25.72 -23.47
CA TRP A 266 -9.54 26.38 -22.26
C TRP A 266 -8.75 25.88 -21.04
N LYS A 267 -8.26 26.83 -20.24
CA LYS A 267 -7.47 26.60 -19.01
C LYS A 267 -6.34 25.57 -19.18
N ASP A 268 -5.66 25.61 -20.32
CA ASP A 268 -4.54 24.74 -20.70
C ASP A 268 -4.82 23.23 -20.77
N LEU A 269 -6.00 22.75 -20.34
CA LEU A 269 -6.28 21.33 -20.17
C LEU A 269 -7.41 20.82 -21.06
N VAL A 270 -8.25 21.71 -21.59
CA VAL A 270 -9.43 21.33 -22.35
C VAL A 270 -9.27 21.78 -23.79
N THR A 271 -9.21 20.85 -24.74
CA THR A 271 -9.41 21.18 -26.15
C THR A 271 -10.90 21.16 -26.43
N TYR A 272 -11.45 22.23 -26.97
CA TYR A 272 -12.88 22.29 -27.25
C TYR A 272 -13.15 22.62 -28.72
N PHE A 273 -14.22 22.01 -29.24
CA PHE A 273 -14.85 22.30 -30.53
C PHE A 273 -16.13 23.06 -30.25
N ASP A 274 -16.34 24.19 -30.92
CA ASP A 274 -17.44 25.10 -30.61
C ASP A 274 -18.14 25.67 -31.84
N LYS A 275 -19.24 26.39 -31.58
CA LYS A 275 -20.02 27.14 -32.56
C LYS A 275 -20.65 26.25 -33.63
N PHE A 276 -21.06 25.04 -33.25
CA PHE A 276 -21.90 24.21 -34.10
C PHE A 276 -23.39 24.51 -33.82
N LEU A 277 -23.99 25.32 -34.69
CA LEU A 277 -25.35 25.83 -34.54
C LEU A 277 -26.33 25.07 -35.44
N ILE A 278 -27.38 24.50 -34.85
CA ILE A 278 -28.48 23.86 -35.58
C ILE A 278 -29.80 24.27 -34.92
N ALA A 279 -30.65 24.97 -35.69
CA ALA A 279 -31.85 25.60 -35.15
C ALA A 279 -31.51 26.42 -33.89
N ASP A 280 -32.14 26.12 -32.75
CA ASP A 280 -31.91 26.85 -31.49
C ASP A 280 -30.76 26.26 -30.64
N SER A 281 -30.19 25.11 -31.02
CA SER A 281 -29.13 24.43 -30.28
C SER A 281 -27.73 24.93 -30.63
N HIS A 282 -26.85 24.96 -29.63
CA HIS A 282 -25.44 25.29 -29.77
C HIS A 282 -24.59 24.16 -29.21
N PHE A 283 -24.24 23.22 -30.07
CA PHE A 283 -23.46 22.05 -29.68
C PHE A 283 -21.96 22.35 -29.56
N ALA A 284 -21.33 21.69 -28.59
CA ALA A 284 -19.90 21.76 -28.33
C ALA A 284 -19.35 20.37 -27.94
N ILE A 285 -18.05 20.18 -28.17
CA ILE A 285 -17.28 19.05 -27.63
C ILE A 285 -16.17 19.63 -26.76
N ASP A 286 -16.08 19.19 -25.49
CA ASP A 286 -14.93 19.48 -24.63
C ASP A 286 -14.12 18.19 -24.42
N ILE A 287 -12.80 18.23 -24.59
CA ILE A 287 -11.88 17.13 -24.30
C ILE A 287 -10.96 17.55 -23.16
N LEU A 288 -11.28 17.10 -21.94
CA LEU A 288 -10.45 17.32 -20.76
C LEU A 288 -9.30 16.31 -20.71
N CYS A 289 -8.07 16.81 -20.79
CA CYS A 289 -6.87 15.99 -20.64
C CYS A 289 -6.54 15.82 -19.15
N LEU A 290 -6.74 14.61 -18.63
CA LEU A 290 -6.38 14.22 -17.26
C LEU A 290 -5.02 13.48 -17.25
N PRO A 291 -4.35 13.35 -16.10
CA PRO A 291 -3.05 12.66 -16.03
C PRO A 291 -3.02 11.27 -16.67
N GLN A 292 -4.11 10.50 -16.53
CA GLN A 292 -4.18 9.10 -16.99
C GLN A 292 -5.29 8.85 -18.01
N SER A 293 -6.02 9.87 -18.46
CA SER A 293 -7.15 9.68 -19.37
C SER A 293 -7.52 10.95 -20.13
N TYR A 294 -8.48 10.81 -21.04
CA TYR A 294 -9.21 11.88 -21.69
C TYR A 294 -10.69 11.73 -21.34
N ASP A 295 -11.33 12.79 -20.86
CA ASP A 295 -12.80 12.85 -20.69
C ASP A 295 -13.36 13.72 -21.82
N VAL A 296 -14.01 13.07 -22.79
CA VAL A 296 -14.64 13.75 -23.92
C VAL A 296 -16.11 13.93 -23.60
N SER A 297 -16.58 15.18 -23.65
CA SER A 297 -17.97 15.51 -23.41
C SER A 297 -18.62 16.20 -24.60
N PHE A 298 -19.87 15.85 -24.88
CA PHE A 298 -20.71 16.45 -25.92
C PHE A 298 -21.98 17.01 -25.29
N PHE A 299 -22.30 18.26 -25.60
CA PHE A 299 -23.42 18.96 -24.97
C PHE A 299 -23.90 20.16 -25.80
N ASP A 300 -25.10 20.64 -25.48
CA ASP A 300 -25.68 21.87 -25.99
C ASP A 300 -25.50 22.99 -24.97
N ARG A 301 -24.72 24.00 -25.31
CA ARG A 301 -24.37 25.13 -24.43
C ARG A 301 -25.59 25.94 -23.98
N LYS A 302 -26.69 25.91 -24.73
CA LYS A 302 -27.91 26.67 -24.43
C LYS A 302 -28.94 25.87 -23.66
N ALA A 303 -28.79 24.54 -23.58
CA ALA A 303 -29.79 23.69 -22.97
C ALA A 303 -29.58 23.56 -21.46
N GLU A 304 -30.68 23.63 -20.70
CA GLU A 304 -30.69 23.37 -19.25
C GLU A 304 -30.67 21.85 -18.94
N THR A 305 -30.92 21.01 -19.95
CA THR A 305 -30.93 19.55 -19.85
C THR A 305 -30.14 18.95 -21.02
N ASN A 306 -29.80 17.66 -20.95
CA ASN A 306 -29.05 16.98 -22.01
C ASN A 306 -29.93 16.49 -23.18
N ASN A 307 -31.24 16.76 -23.19
CA ASN A 307 -32.19 16.19 -24.16
C ASN A 307 -31.78 16.42 -25.62
N SER A 308 -31.38 17.65 -25.99
CA SER A 308 -30.95 17.98 -27.36
C SER A 308 -29.67 17.23 -27.74
N SER A 309 -28.77 17.03 -26.77
CA SER A 309 -27.50 16.33 -26.97
C SER A 309 -27.71 14.82 -27.08
N VAL A 310 -28.62 14.24 -26.28
CA VAL A 310 -29.05 12.83 -26.39
C VAL A 310 -29.63 12.56 -27.76
N LEU A 311 -30.59 13.40 -28.18
CA LEU A 311 -31.22 13.26 -29.49
C LEU A 311 -30.19 13.35 -30.63
N MET A 312 -29.27 14.31 -30.56
CA MET A 312 -28.22 14.45 -31.58
C MET A 312 -27.24 13.26 -31.57
N ASN A 313 -26.86 12.78 -30.38
CA ASN A 313 -25.99 11.62 -30.18
C ASN A 313 -26.59 10.35 -30.79
N GLU A 314 -27.87 10.09 -30.55
CA GLU A 314 -28.59 8.94 -31.11
C GLU A 314 -28.76 9.08 -32.62
N LYS A 315 -29.24 10.24 -33.08
CA LYS A 315 -29.51 10.51 -34.50
C LYS A 315 -28.27 10.37 -35.37
N CYS A 316 -27.12 10.86 -34.90
CA CYS A 316 -25.86 10.81 -35.64
C CYS A 316 -24.99 9.61 -35.25
N ASN A 317 -25.48 8.71 -34.38
CA ASN A 317 -24.74 7.56 -33.87
C ASN A 317 -23.32 7.95 -33.36
N LEU A 318 -23.24 8.99 -32.52
CA LEU A 318 -21.97 9.55 -32.09
C LEU A 318 -21.26 8.69 -31.03
N GLY A 319 -22.00 7.86 -30.29
CA GLY A 319 -21.43 6.91 -29.35
C GLY A 319 -20.96 7.50 -28.02
N PHE A 320 -21.52 8.64 -27.59
CA PHE A 320 -21.40 9.14 -26.22
C PHE A 320 -22.41 8.45 -25.29
N GLN A 321 -22.09 8.42 -24.00
CA GLN A 321 -22.92 7.80 -22.95
C GLN A 321 -23.46 8.87 -22.00
N ASN A 322 -24.64 8.63 -21.44
CA ASN A 322 -25.21 9.48 -20.40
C ASN A 322 -24.56 9.16 -19.05
N ARG A 323 -24.31 10.19 -18.24
CA ARG A 323 -23.85 10.05 -16.86
C ARG A 323 -24.93 10.61 -15.95
N GLU A 324 -25.33 9.83 -14.95
CA GLU A 324 -26.40 10.23 -14.03
C GLU A 324 -26.09 11.61 -13.40
N GLY A 325 -27.08 12.51 -13.45
CA GLY A 325 -26.95 13.89 -12.98
C GLY A 325 -26.12 14.83 -13.86
N SER A 326 -25.59 14.39 -15.00
CA SER A 326 -24.85 15.24 -15.94
C SER A 326 -25.74 15.79 -17.05
N ILE A 327 -25.62 17.09 -17.33
CA ILE A 327 -26.19 17.74 -18.51
C ILE A 327 -25.36 17.49 -19.79
N ARG A 328 -24.26 16.75 -19.69
CA ARG A 328 -23.36 16.43 -20.80
C ARG A 328 -23.31 14.92 -21.01
N LEU A 329 -23.09 14.51 -22.25
CA LEU A 329 -22.78 13.12 -22.58
C LEU A 329 -21.27 12.93 -22.57
N HIS A 330 -20.79 11.77 -22.11
CA HIS A 330 -19.37 11.53 -21.88
C HIS A 330 -18.86 10.28 -22.58
N ARG A 331 -17.57 10.26 -22.85
CA ARG A 331 -16.79 9.07 -23.17
C ARG A 331 -15.36 9.25 -22.67
N VAL A 332 -14.85 8.25 -21.96
CA VAL A 332 -13.51 8.28 -21.36
C VAL A 332 -12.58 7.35 -22.12
N PHE A 333 -11.34 7.79 -22.32
CA PHE A 333 -10.26 7.03 -22.95
C PHE A 333 -9.02 7.04 -22.07
N ASP A 334 -8.47 5.86 -21.77
CA ASP A 334 -7.26 5.72 -20.98
C ASP A 334 -6.02 6.17 -21.76
N TYR A 335 -5.11 6.88 -21.09
CA TYR A 335 -3.83 7.29 -21.66
C TYR A 335 -2.68 6.46 -21.05
N PRO A 336 -1.70 5.99 -21.84
CA PRO A 336 -1.57 6.17 -23.29
C PRO A 336 -2.30 5.14 -24.15
N ASN A 337 -2.87 4.11 -23.52
CA ASN A 337 -3.28 2.88 -24.20
C ASN A 337 -4.43 3.06 -25.20
N GLN A 338 -5.32 4.03 -24.99
CA GLN A 338 -6.49 4.31 -25.83
C GLN A 338 -6.38 5.66 -26.57
N GLU A 339 -5.18 6.22 -26.68
CA GLU A 339 -4.99 7.52 -27.35
C GLU A 339 -5.35 7.44 -28.84
N LYS A 340 -5.07 6.32 -29.51
CA LYS A 340 -5.42 6.15 -30.93
C LYS A 340 -6.93 6.08 -31.11
N GLU A 341 -7.60 5.32 -30.26
CA GLU A 341 -9.04 5.11 -30.23
C GLU A 341 -9.80 6.42 -29.96
N LEU A 342 -9.21 7.33 -29.17
CA LEU A 342 -9.73 8.70 -29.01
C LEU A 342 -9.79 9.44 -30.35
N TYR A 343 -8.70 9.44 -31.13
CA TYR A 343 -8.68 10.12 -32.44
C TYR A 343 -9.68 9.49 -33.40
N GLU A 344 -9.72 8.16 -33.49
CA GLU A 344 -10.70 7.43 -34.32
C GLU A 344 -12.14 7.76 -33.92
N PHE A 345 -12.41 7.89 -32.62
CA PHE A 345 -13.71 8.30 -32.10
C PHE A 345 -14.07 9.74 -32.50
N LEU A 346 -13.15 10.70 -32.31
CA LEU A 346 -13.38 12.09 -32.68
C LEU A 346 -13.59 12.26 -34.18
N ASP A 347 -12.82 11.53 -35.00
CA ASP A 347 -12.99 11.51 -36.46
C ASP A 347 -14.38 10.99 -36.85
N HIS A 348 -14.81 9.88 -36.24
CA HIS A 348 -16.15 9.32 -36.42
C HIS A 348 -17.24 10.34 -36.03
N VAL A 349 -17.08 11.02 -34.89
CA VAL A 349 -18.03 12.03 -34.42
C VAL A 349 -18.13 13.19 -35.41
N LEU A 350 -17.00 13.77 -35.83
CA LEU A 350 -16.97 14.92 -36.74
C LEU A 350 -17.57 14.57 -38.11
N VAL A 351 -17.23 13.40 -38.66
CA VAL A 351 -17.80 12.92 -39.93
C VAL A 351 -19.31 12.74 -39.82
N ASN A 352 -19.80 12.07 -38.78
CA ASN A 352 -21.24 11.82 -38.65
C ASN A 352 -22.04 13.08 -38.36
N LEU A 353 -21.51 14.02 -37.57
CA LEU A 353 -22.13 15.32 -37.39
C LEU A 353 -22.22 16.06 -38.72
N LYS A 354 -21.17 16.05 -39.54
CA LYS A 354 -21.16 16.71 -40.86
C LYS A 354 -22.18 16.08 -41.82
N VAL A 355 -22.15 14.76 -42.00
CA VAL A 355 -23.03 14.05 -42.96
C VAL A 355 -24.50 14.18 -42.59
N ASN A 356 -24.84 14.00 -41.32
CA ASN A 356 -26.24 13.96 -40.88
C ASN A 356 -26.88 15.35 -40.72
N THR A 357 -26.12 16.42 -40.94
CA THR A 357 -26.61 17.80 -40.79
C THR A 357 -26.53 18.61 -42.09
N GLN A 358 -25.71 18.21 -43.06
CA GLN A 358 -25.69 18.78 -44.41
C GLN A 358 -26.94 18.44 -45.26
N ASN A 359 -27.72 17.42 -44.90
CA ASN A 359 -28.96 17.05 -45.61
C ASN A 359 -30.18 17.97 -45.29
N ARG A 360 -29.97 19.17 -44.71
CA ARG A 360 -31.06 20.08 -44.26
C ARG A 360 -30.75 21.58 -44.36
N THR A 361 -29.88 22.00 -45.26
CA THR A 361 -29.88 23.41 -45.74
C THR A 361 -30.62 23.54 -47.05
#